data_AF-A0ABD0P0N9-F1
#
_entry.id   AF-A0ABD0P0N9-F1
#
_cell.length_a   1.000
_cell.length_b   1.000
_cell.length_c   1.000
_cell.angle_alpha   90.00
_cell.angle_beta   90.00
_cell.angle_gamma   90.00
#
_symmetry.space_group_name_H-M   'P 1'
#
loop_
_entity.id
_entity.type
_entity.pdbx_description
1 polymer ?
#
loop_
_entity_poly.entity_id
_entity_poly.type
_entity_poly.pdbx_seq_one_letter_code
_entity_poly.pdbx_strand_id
1 'polypeptide(L)' 'PEVQLAEDYDVFIPKAQLDSILLNYTRSGSLLFRKLVCAFFDDTTLANSLPNGKRKRGLNDTRKGLDQNIVGAIK' A
#
# COMPACT_ATOMS: atom_id res chain seq x y z
N PRO A 1 -3.50 -19.30 4.69
CA PRO A 1 -2.17 -19.26 4.03
C PRO A 1 -1.89 -17.84 3.55
N GLU A 2 -0.63 -17.43 3.53
CA GLU A 2 -0.22 -16.20 2.86
C GLU A 2 0.02 -16.47 1.37
N VAL A 3 -0.15 -15.44 0.55
CA VAL A 3 0.10 -15.46 -0.89
C VAL A 3 0.94 -14.25 -1.27
N GLN A 4 1.82 -14.44 -2.25
CA GLN A 4 2.63 -13.36 -2.80
C GLN A 4 1.74 -12.42 -3.59
N LEU A 5 1.88 -11.10 -3.35
CA LEU A 5 1.04 -10.10 -4.00
C LEU A 5 1.42 -9.89 -5.48
N ALA A 6 2.71 -9.96 -5.80
CA ALA A 6 3.27 -9.82 -7.14
C ALA A 6 4.57 -10.62 -7.28
N GLU A 7 4.81 -11.24 -8.44
CA GLU A 7 5.88 -12.24 -8.64
C GLU A 7 7.30 -11.74 -8.32
N ASP A 8 7.59 -10.46 -8.58
CA ASP A 8 8.93 -9.87 -8.35
C ASP A 8 9.09 -9.22 -6.96
N TYR A 9 8.11 -9.35 -6.08
CA TYR A 9 8.08 -8.69 -4.78
C TYR A 9 7.98 -9.68 -3.64
N ASP A 10 8.86 -9.54 -2.65
CA ASP A 10 8.81 -10.27 -1.38
C ASP A 10 7.75 -9.67 -0.45
N VAL A 11 6.50 -9.63 -0.91
CA VAL A 11 5.35 -9.01 -0.23
C VAL A 11 4.21 -10.01 -0.19
N PHE A 12 3.83 -10.39 1.03
CA PHE A 12 2.84 -11.43 1.28
C PHE A 12 1.63 -10.89 2.03
N ILE A 13 0.45 -11.42 1.71
CA ILE A 13 -0.81 -11.07 2.37
C ILE A 13 -1.61 -12.35 2.65
N PRO A 14 -2.38 -12.43 3.76
CA PRO A 14 -3.31 -13.53 3.97
C PRO A 14 -4.30 -13.67 2.81
N LYS A 15 -4.39 -14.87 2.23
CA LYS A 15 -5.25 -15.12 1.05
C LYS A 15 -6.69 -14.66 1.26
N ALA A 16 -7.28 -14.96 2.43
CA ALA A 16 -8.66 -14.57 2.74
C ALA A 16 -8.86 -13.04 2.76
N GLN A 17 -7.84 -12.28 3.18
CA GLN A 17 -7.88 -10.82 3.17
C GLN A 17 -7.79 -10.29 1.74
N LEU A 18 -6.88 -10.83 0.93
CA LEU A 18 -6.76 -10.46 -0.49
C LEU A 18 -8.04 -10.78 -1.26
N ASP A 19 -8.58 -11.98 -1.10
CA ASP A 19 -9.83 -12.40 -1.74
C ASP A 19 -10.99 -11.45 -1.37
N SER A 20 -11.11 -11.10 -0.08
CA SER A 20 -12.12 -10.15 0.40
C SER A 20 -11.97 -8.76 -0.22
N ILE A 21 -10.74 -8.26 -0.34
CA ILE A 21 -10.46 -6.96 -0.95
C ILE A 21 -10.83 -6.98 -2.45
N LEU A 22 -10.39 -8.00 -3.19
CA LEU A 22 -10.65 -8.12 -4.62
C LEU A 22 -12.15 -8.29 -4.92
N LEU A 23 -12.85 -9.09 -4.12
CA LEU A 23 -14.29 -9.30 -4.28
C LEU A 23 -15.10 -8.01 -4.12
N ASN A 24 -14.70 -7.14 -3.18
CA ASN A 24 -15.49 -5.96 -2.81
C ASN A 24 -15.09 -4.67 -3.52
N TYR A 25 -13.84 -4.56 -4.02
CA TYR A 25 -13.28 -3.26 -4.43
C TYR A 25 -12.73 -3.20 -5.87
N THR A 26 -12.84 -4.26 -6.67
CA THR A 26 -12.36 -4.32 -8.07
C THR A 26 -13.01 -3.33 -9.05
N ARG A 27 -14.18 -2.78 -8.72
CA ARG A 27 -14.90 -1.83 -9.60
C ARG A 27 -14.24 -0.45 -9.70
N SER A 28 -13.29 -0.12 -8.82
CA SER A 28 -12.55 1.14 -8.85
C SER A 28 -11.08 0.88 -8.51
N GLY A 29 -10.20 1.08 -9.48
CA GLY A 29 -8.75 0.91 -9.27
C GLY A 29 -8.21 1.75 -8.13
N SER A 30 -8.65 3.02 -8.02
CA SER A 30 -8.25 3.92 -6.94
C SER A 30 -8.71 3.43 -5.56
N LEU A 31 -9.91 2.85 -5.47
CA LEU A 31 -10.43 2.31 -4.21
C LEU A 31 -9.75 0.99 -3.85
N LEU A 32 -9.57 0.10 -4.82
CA LEU A 32 -8.82 -1.14 -4.67
C LEU A 32 -7.41 -0.86 -4.15
N PHE A 33 -6.70 0.07 -4.80
CA PHE A 33 -5.37 0.50 -4.40
C PHE A 33 -5.35 0.98 -2.94
N ARG A 34 -6.29 1.85 -2.54
CA ARG A 34 -6.39 2.31 -1.14
C ARG A 34 -6.63 1.16 -0.16
N LYS A 35 -7.46 0.19 -0.52
CA LYS A 35 -7.76 -0.97 0.34
C LYS A 35 -6.57 -1.91 0.48
N LEU A 36 -5.80 -2.11 -0.58
CA LEU A 36 -4.54 -2.85 -0.52
C LEU A 36 -3.51 -2.09 0.34
N VAL A 37 -3.33 -0.78 0.13
CA VAL A 37 -2.42 0.03 0.96
C VAL A 37 -2.77 -0.06 2.45
N CYS A 38 -4.04 0.08 2.82
CA CYS A 38 -4.49 -0.06 4.21
C CYS A 38 -4.35 -1.49 4.77
N ALA A 39 -4.16 -2.51 3.94
CA ALA A 39 -3.89 -3.86 4.41
C ALA A 39 -2.44 -4.04 4.90
N PHE A 40 -1.51 -3.18 4.45
CA PHE A 40 -0.08 -3.26 4.77
C PHE A 40 0.42 -2.18 5.72
N PHE A 41 -0.27 -1.04 5.81
CA PHE A 41 0.15 0.09 6.63
C PHE A 41 -0.94 0.49 7.61
N ASP A 42 -0.56 0.68 8.87
CA ASP A 42 -1.48 1.19 9.88
C ASP A 42 -1.82 2.69 9.67
N ASP A 43 -2.91 3.13 10.30
CA ASP A 43 -3.40 4.51 10.17
C ASP A 43 -2.36 5.54 10.61
N THR A 44 -1.51 5.19 11.59
CA THR A 44 -0.46 6.08 12.11
C THR A 44 0.63 6.29 11.05
N THR A 45 1.06 5.22 10.39
CA THR A 45 2.02 5.24 9.30
C THR A 45 1.46 6.02 8.12
N LEU A 46 0.21 5.78 7.74
CA LEU A 46 -0.43 6.47 6.62
C LEU A 46 -0.59 7.97 6.87
N ALA A 47 -0.96 8.38 8.08
CA ALA A 47 -1.07 9.79 8.43
C ALA A 47 0.28 10.52 8.42
N ASN A 48 1.36 9.81 8.76
CA ASN A 48 2.68 10.39 8.99
C ASN A 48 3.71 10.08 7.90
N SER A 49 3.30 9.52 6.76
CA SER A 49 4.20 9.16 5.65
C SER A 49 3.86 9.86 4.34
N LEU A 50 4.87 10.02 3.49
CA LEU A 50 4.74 10.46 2.11
C LEU A 50 4.55 9.26 1.19
N PRO A 51 3.69 9.33 0.16
CA PRO A 51 3.45 8.19 -0.75
C PRO A 51 4.71 7.66 -1.46
N ASN A 52 5.65 8.55 -1.80
CA ASN A 52 6.87 8.23 -2.55
C ASN A 52 8.14 8.83 -1.91
N GLY A 53 8.05 9.26 -0.65
CA GLY A 53 9.14 9.95 0.04
C GLY A 53 9.54 11.31 -0.56
N LYS A 54 8.89 11.78 -1.63
CA LYS A 54 9.22 13.04 -2.27
C LYS A 54 8.57 14.19 -1.50
N ARG A 55 9.43 15.06 -0.99
CA ARG A 55 9.03 16.28 -0.29
C ARG A 55 8.46 17.28 -1.29
N LYS A 56 7.45 18.04 -0.86
CA LYS A 56 7.00 19.21 -1.62
C LYS A 56 8.08 20.29 -1.55
N ARG A 57 8.51 20.79 -2.72
CA ARG A 57 9.54 21.82 -2.81
C ARG A 57 9.15 23.06 -1.99
N GLY A 58 10.05 23.51 -1.12
CA GLY A 58 9.84 24.71 -0.29
C GLY A 58 9.13 24.47 1.05
N LEU A 59 8.84 23.22 1.44
CA LEU A 59 8.31 22.86 2.76
C LEU A 59 9.34 22.02 3.52
N ASN A 60 9.54 22.32 4.81
CA ASN A 60 10.33 21.51 5.74
C ASN A 60 9.52 20.28 6.20
N ASP A 61 9.09 19.45 5.25
CA ASP A 61 8.41 18.19 5.55
C ASP A 61 9.44 17.10 5.88
N THR A 62 9.42 16.62 7.13
CA THR A 62 10.36 15.63 7.66
C THR A 62 9.82 14.21 7.63
N ARG A 63 8.58 14.01 7.14
CA ARG A 63 7.96 12.68 7.04
C ARG A 63 8.73 11.76 6.11
N LYS A 64 8.77 10.48 6.46
CA LYS A 64 9.42 9.42 5.67
C LYS A 64 8.50 8.95 4.54
N GLY A 65 9.07 8.31 3.52
CA GLY A 65 8.28 7.61 2.50
C GLY A 65 7.70 6.30 3.02
N LEU A 66 6.55 5.88 2.47
CA LEU A 66 6.08 4.50 2.61
C LEU A 66 7.12 3.53 2.04
N ASP A 67 7.08 2.29 2.51
CA ASP A 67 7.93 1.22 1.96
C ASP A 67 7.62 1.05 0.46
N GLN A 68 8.62 1.34 -0.37
CA GLN A 68 8.47 1.31 -1.82
C GLN A 68 8.44 -0.12 -2.40
N ASN A 69 8.88 -1.13 -1.65
CA ASN A 69 8.72 -2.53 -2.03
C ASN A 69 7.23 -2.90 -1.99
N ILE A 70 6.55 -2.57 -0.89
CA ILE A 70 5.10 -2.80 -0.73
C ILE A 70 4.30 -1.93 -1.71
N VAL A 71 4.64 -0.64 -1.85
CA VAL A 71 3.95 0.24 -2.81
C VAL A 71 4.18 -0.21 -4.26
N GLY A 72 5.34 -0.77 -4.57
CA GLY A 72 5.65 -1.36 -5.87
C GLY A 72 4.81 -2.60 -6.15
N ALA A 73 4.68 -3.50 -5.16
CA ALA A 73 3.89 -4.73 -5.28
C ALA A 73 2.38 -4.49 -5.49
N ILE A 74 1.86 -3.34 -5.05
CA ILE A 74 0.43 -2.98 -5.18
C ILE A 74 0.11 -2.32 -6.55
N LYS A 75 1.10 -1.75 -7.24
CA LYS A 75 0.90 -0.98 -8.49
C LYS A 75 0.72 -1.88 -9.70
#